data_AF-A0A2B7ZJ77-F1
#
_entry.id   AF-A0A2B7ZJ77-F1
#
_cell.length_a   1.000
_cell.length_b   1.000
_cell.length_c   1.000
_cell.angle_alpha   90.00
_cell.angle_beta   90.00
_cell.angle_gamma   90.00
#
_symmetry.space_group_name_H-M   'P 1'
#
loop_
_entity.id
_entity.type
_entity.pdbx_description
1 polymer ?
#
loop_
_entity_poly.entity_id
_entity_poly.type
_entity_poly.pdbx_seq_one_letter_code
_entity_poly.pdbx_strand_id
1 'polypeptide(L)'
;MDGHVRILWDQHMTTATLDSQLKSASEIHGWCNTFYSHQFRYGGGEMPDESRFVSSAQKNVIMNHASNCTFIELYCPWCHAGLQEVMCGIKPDE
;
A
#
# COMPACT_ATOMS: atom_id res chain seq x y z
N MET A 1 7.43 -9.28 -31.35
CA MET A 1 8.60 -8.82 -30.57
C MET A 1 8.88 -9.91 -29.55
N ASP A 2 9.99 -10.62 -29.70
CA ASP A 2 10.35 -11.73 -28.82
C ASP A 2 10.91 -11.20 -27.51
N GLY A 3 10.01 -10.93 -26.56
CA GLY A 3 10.39 -10.50 -25.21
C GLY A 3 11.01 -11.67 -24.46
N HIS A 4 12.32 -11.60 -24.19
CA HIS A 4 12.96 -12.54 -23.28
C HIS A 4 12.82 -12.06 -21.84
N VAL A 5 12.28 -12.93 -20.97
CA VAL A 5 12.26 -12.69 -19.52
C VAL A 5 13.71 -12.61 -19.02
N ARG A 6 14.02 -11.54 -18.27
CA ARG A 6 15.33 -11.33 -17.64
C ARG A 6 15.13 -10.94 -16.18
N ILE A 7 15.97 -11.50 -15.31
CA ILE A 7 16.09 -11.07 -13.92
C ILE A 7 17.35 -10.22 -13.82
N LEU A 8 17.23 -8.98 -13.36
CA LEU A 8 18.33 -8.02 -13.25
C LEU A 8 18.59 -7.76 -11.76
N TRP A 9 19.46 -8.57 -11.15
CA TRP A 9 19.74 -8.51 -9.70
C TRP A 9 20.49 -7.23 -9.29
N ASP A 10 21.46 -6.81 -10.10
CA ASP A 10 22.35 -5.68 -9.76
C ASP A 10 21.82 -4.32 -10.22
N GLN A 11 20.66 -4.31 -10.90
CA GLN A 11 20.06 -3.08 -11.39
C GLN A 11 18.90 -2.66 -10.49
N HIS A 12 19.08 -1.54 -9.80
CA HIS A 12 18.03 -0.96 -8.97
C HIS A 12 16.82 -0.55 -9.83
N MET A 13 15.63 -1.02 -9.45
CA MET A 13 14.39 -0.59 -10.08
C MET A 13 14.05 0.84 -9.65
N THR A 14 13.80 1.73 -10.62
CA THR A 14 13.36 3.09 -10.27
C THR A 14 11.91 3.07 -9.77
N THR A 15 11.53 4.03 -8.92
CA THR A 15 10.15 4.19 -8.46
C THR A 15 9.19 4.36 -9.65
N ALA A 16 9.58 5.11 -10.67
CA ALA A 16 8.78 5.31 -11.88
C ALA A 16 8.57 4.00 -12.65
N THR A 17 9.59 3.15 -12.73
CA THR A 17 9.49 1.82 -13.34
C THR A 17 8.52 0.94 -12.56
N LEU A 18 8.66 0.87 -11.23
CA LEU A 18 7.75 0.09 -10.38
C LEU A 18 6.31 0.55 -10.55
N ASP A 19 6.04 1.85 -10.45
CA ASP A 19 4.70 2.41 -10.58
C ASP A 19 4.12 2.10 -11.97
N SER A 20 4.89 2.27 -13.05
CA SER A 20 4.41 1.93 -14.40
C SER A 20 4.03 0.45 -14.53
N GLN A 21 4.79 -0.46 -13.93
CA GLN A 21 4.50 -1.90 -13.99
C GLN A 21 3.24 -2.25 -13.19
N LEU A 22 3.04 -1.63 -12.02
CA LEU A 22 1.83 -1.82 -11.21
C LEU A 22 0.57 -1.31 -11.93
N LYS A 23 0.67 -0.18 -12.64
CA LYS A 23 -0.41 0.34 -13.49
C LYS A 23 -0.78 -0.64 -14.59
N SER A 24 0.20 -1.11 -15.36
CA SER A 24 -0.05 -2.10 -16.42
C SER A 24 -0.63 -3.40 -15.85
N ALA A 25 -0.15 -3.87 -14.71
CA ALA A 25 -0.72 -5.05 -14.05
C ALA A 25 -2.19 -4.84 -13.67
N SER A 26 -2.56 -3.66 -13.17
CA SER A 26 -3.96 -3.33 -12.83
C SER A 26 -4.88 -3.34 -14.04
N GLU A 27 -4.41 -2.81 -15.16
CA GLU A 27 -5.15 -2.79 -16.43
C GLU A 27 -5.33 -4.21 -16.98
N ILE A 28 -4.26 -5.01 -17.01
CA ILE A 28 -4.29 -6.40 -17.48
C ILE A 28 -5.22 -7.26 -16.62
N HIS A 29 -5.19 -7.07 -15.31
CA HIS A 29 -6.08 -7.77 -14.38
C HIS A 29 -7.53 -7.28 -14.48
N GLY A 30 -7.76 -6.03 -14.91
CA GLY A 30 -9.09 -5.43 -15.02
C GLY A 30 -9.61 -4.87 -13.69
N TRP A 31 -8.74 -4.35 -12.83
CA TRP A 31 -9.19 -3.62 -11.64
C TRP A 31 -9.84 -2.29 -12.01
N CYS A 32 -10.91 -1.92 -11.31
CA CYS A 32 -11.63 -0.66 -11.55
C CYS A 32 -10.78 0.59 -11.26
N ASN A 33 -9.79 0.47 -10.38
CA ASN A 33 -8.86 1.53 -10.03
C ASN A 33 -7.43 1.11 -10.35
N THR A 34 -6.65 2.09 -10.80
CA THR A 34 -5.22 1.91 -11.06
C THR A 34 -4.47 1.54 -9.78
N PHE A 35 -3.57 0.57 -9.89
CA PHE A 35 -2.79 0.09 -8.76
C PHE A 35 -1.46 0.82 -8.61
N TYR A 36 -1.13 1.22 -7.37
CA TYR A 36 0.04 2.01 -7.00
C TYR A 36 0.80 1.37 -5.85
N SER A 37 2.12 1.57 -5.83
CA SER A 37 3.00 1.10 -4.76
C SER A 37 2.57 1.59 -3.37
N HIS A 38 1.98 2.78 -3.30
CA HIS A 38 1.45 3.38 -2.07
C HIS A 38 0.30 2.57 -1.43
N GLN A 39 -0.47 1.81 -2.22
CA GLN A 39 -1.55 0.98 -1.68
C GLN A 39 -1.03 -0.20 -0.85
N PHE A 40 0.13 -0.76 -1.17
CA PHE A 40 0.78 -1.77 -0.33
C PHE A 40 1.18 -1.22 1.03
N ARG A 41 1.51 0.08 1.13
CA ARG A 41 1.78 0.72 2.42
C ARG A 41 0.51 0.86 3.24
N TYR A 42 -0.61 1.19 2.62
CA TYR A 42 -1.89 1.26 3.34
C TYR A 42 -2.29 -0.10 3.91
N GLY A 43 -2.37 -1.15 3.09
CA GLY A 43 -2.69 -2.50 3.58
C GLY A 43 -1.62 -3.05 4.54
N GLY A 44 -0.36 -2.69 4.33
CA GLY A 44 0.75 -3.01 5.24
C GLY A 44 0.72 -2.26 6.56
N GLY A 45 0.05 -1.10 6.65
CA GLY A 45 -0.19 -0.36 7.89
C GLY A 45 -1.44 -0.84 8.62
N GLU A 46 -2.46 -1.24 7.88
CA GLU A 46 -3.72 -1.81 8.39
C GLU A 46 -3.48 -3.16 9.09
N MET A 47 -2.74 -4.09 8.48
CA MET A 47 -2.49 -5.41 9.09
C MET A 47 -1.91 -5.30 10.52
N PRO A 48 -0.83 -4.53 10.78
CA PRO A 48 -0.37 -4.24 12.14
C PRO A 48 -1.40 -3.53 13.02
N ASP A 49 -2.23 -2.66 12.45
CA ASP A 49 -3.25 -1.92 13.20
C ASP A 49 -4.33 -2.84 13.76
N GLU A 50 -4.90 -3.68 12.90
CA GLU A 50 -5.94 -4.64 13.25
C GLU A 50 -5.42 -5.78 14.13
N SER A 51 -4.16 -6.18 13.92
CA SER A 51 -3.60 -7.34 14.60
C SER A 51 -3.49 -7.18 16.13
N ARG A 52 -3.47 -5.95 16.65
CA ARG A 52 -3.21 -5.60 18.07
C ARG A 52 -1.91 -6.17 18.66
N PHE A 53 -1.10 -6.91 17.90
CA PHE A 53 0.17 -7.50 18.33
C PHE A 53 1.32 -6.50 18.35
N VAL A 54 1.12 -5.33 17.74
CA VAL A 54 2.16 -4.32 17.51
C VAL A 54 1.78 -3.02 18.23
N SER A 55 2.64 -2.53 19.11
CA SER A 55 2.45 -1.24 19.77
C SER A 55 2.61 -0.08 18.78
N SER A 56 2.04 1.08 19.11
CA SER A 56 2.20 2.34 18.34
C SER A 56 3.66 2.66 17.99
N ALA A 57 4.59 2.50 18.95
CA ALA A 57 6.00 2.74 18.71
C ALA A 57 6.59 1.78 17.66
N GLN A 58 6.21 0.50 17.69
CA GLN A 58 6.63 -0.49 16.70
C GLN A 58 6.02 -0.23 15.33
N LYS A 59 4.74 0.19 15.27
CA LYS A 59 4.08 0.60 14.02
C LYS A 59 4.84 1.75 13.33
N ASN A 60 5.28 2.76 14.09
CA ASN A 60 6.08 3.86 13.54
C ASN A 60 7.45 3.42 13.03
N VAL A 61 8.12 2.49 13.73
CA VAL A 61 9.41 1.95 13.26
C VAL A 61 9.23 1.16 11.96
N ILE A 62 8.20 0.32 11.88
CA ILE A 62 7.90 -0.50 10.69
C ILE A 62 7.55 0.39 9.49
N MET A 63 6.75 1.43 9.71
CA MET A 63 6.33 2.36 8.66
C MET A 63 7.33 3.49 8.40
N ASN A 64 8.44 3.52 9.16
CA ASN A 64 9.47 4.57 9.12
C ASN A 64 8.91 6.00 9.32
N HIS A 65 8.04 6.16 10.30
CA HIS A 65 7.47 7.46 10.67
C HIS A 65 8.18 8.07 11.88
N ALA A 66 8.38 9.39 11.82
CA ALA A 66 8.91 10.16 12.95
C ALA A 66 7.88 10.39 14.07
N SER A 67 6.58 10.25 13.76
CA SER A 67 5.48 10.48 14.71
C SER A 67 4.32 9.54 14.44
N ASN A 68 3.60 9.22 15.51
CA ASN A 68 2.38 8.43 15.49
C ASN A 68 1.22 9.16 14.78
N CYS A 69 1.26 10.50 14.68
CA CYS A 69 0.21 11.27 14.02
C CYS A 69 0.09 10.89 12.55
N THR A 70 1.20 10.76 11.83
CA THR A 70 1.22 10.33 10.42
C THR A 70 0.67 8.91 10.26
N PHE A 71 0.90 8.04 11.24
CA PHE A 71 0.32 6.70 11.24
C PHE A 71 -1.20 6.76 11.41
N ILE A 72 -1.69 7.49 12.40
CA ILE A 72 -3.13 7.60 12.68
C ILE A 72 -3.85 8.26 11.51
N GLU A 73 -3.31 9.37 11.00
CA GLU A 73 -3.92 10.09 9.89
C GLU A 73 -4.03 9.23 8.64
N LEU A 74 -2.94 8.55 8.26
CA LEU A 74 -2.87 7.90 6.96
C LEU A 74 -3.13 6.41 6.99
N TYR A 75 -3.18 5.73 8.13
CA TYR A 75 -3.22 4.26 8.21
C TYR A 75 -4.25 3.70 9.19
N CYS A 76 -4.92 4.56 9.97
CA CYS A 76 -6.06 4.15 10.81
C CYS A 76 -7.35 4.28 9.99
N PRO A 77 -8.05 3.16 9.68
CA PRO A 77 -9.25 3.18 8.85
C PRO A 77 -10.36 4.09 9.39
N TRP A 78 -10.41 4.27 10.71
CA TRP A 78 -11.43 5.06 11.43
C TRP A 78 -11.37 6.57 11.18
N CYS A 79 -10.33 7.08 10.51
CA CYS A 79 -10.13 8.51 10.27
C CYS A 79 -10.33 8.96 8.81
N HIS A 80 -10.60 8.04 7.87
CA HIS A 80 -10.67 8.35 6.44
C HIS A 80 -11.90 7.75 5.75
N ALA A 81 -12.93 8.60 5.59
CA ALA A 81 -14.24 8.29 5.04
C ALA A 81 -14.26 8.07 3.50
N GLY A 82 -13.47 7.16 2.93
CA GLY A 82 -13.75 6.80 1.53
C GLY A 82 -12.79 5.87 0.81
N LEU A 83 -11.47 6.08 0.87
CA LEU A 83 -10.53 5.20 0.14
C LEU A 83 -10.01 4.07 1.04
N GLN A 84 -9.77 4.36 2.31
CA GLN A 84 -9.27 3.35 3.24
C GLN A 84 -10.34 2.35 3.61
N GLU A 85 -11.53 2.78 4.01
CA GLU A 85 -12.64 1.86 4.31
C GLU A 85 -12.90 0.87 3.17
N VAL A 86 -12.92 1.36 1.92
CA VAL A 86 -13.09 0.51 0.72
C VAL A 86 -11.92 -0.48 0.54
N MET A 87 -10.67 -0.06 0.80
CA MET A 87 -9.49 -0.94 0.70
C MET A 87 -9.43 -1.95 1.86
N CYS A 88 -9.92 -1.56 3.03
CA CYS A 88 -10.02 -2.37 4.26
C CYS A 88 -11.26 -3.28 4.28
N GLY A 89 -12.10 -3.23 3.25
CA GLY A 89 -13.36 -4.00 3.19
C GLY A 89 -14.43 -3.56 4.19
N ILE A 90 -14.26 -2.38 4.81
CA ILE A 90 -15.24 -1.74 5.68
C ILE A 90 -16.30 -1.08 4.78
N LYS A 91 -17.58 -1.37 5.03
CA LYS A 91 -18.66 -0.75 4.26
C LYS A 91 -18.68 0.76 4.57
N PRO A 92 -18.66 1.64 3.56
CA PRO A 92 -18.56 3.08 3.77
C PRO A 92 -19.81 3.75 4.40
N ASP A 93 -20.83 2.99 4.84
CA ASP A 93 -22.14 3.52 5.23
C ASP A 93 -22.80 2.79 6.44
N GLU A 94 -22.03 2.22 7.38
CA GLU A 94 -22.55 1.71 8.67
C GLU A 94 -22.21 2.62 9.85
#